data_AF-A0A6P5XVU4-F1
#
_entry.id   AF-A0A6P5XVU4-F1
#
_cell.length_a   1.000
_cell.length_b   1.000
_cell.length_c   1.000
_cell.angle_alpha   90.00
_cell.angle_beta   90.00
_cell.angle_gamma   90.00
#
_symmetry.space_group_name_H-M   'P 1'
#
loop_
_entity.id
_entity.type
_entity.pdbx_description
1 polymer ?
#
loop_
_entity_poly.entity_id
_entity_poly.type
_entity_poly.pdbx_seq_one_letter_code
_entity_poly.pdbx_strand_id
1 'polypeptide(L)'
;MNSPTSLFCGSSCRKIYEGLQGMLGVKNNLQDGLSWTLLQRTEQPFGSYEYNNVQINSKIALACLIMNECFLSTIDLHTRANITQCIVYNRG
;
A
#
# COMPACT_ATOMS: atom_id res chain seq x y z
N MET A 1 25.45 14.03 3.67
CA MET A 1 25.35 13.19 4.88
C MET A 1 23.88 13.13 5.26
N ASN A 2 23.21 12.00 4.99
CA ASN A 2 21.80 11.80 5.37
C ASN A 2 21.78 11.35 6.84
N SER A 3 21.53 12.28 7.76
CA SER A 3 21.24 11.92 9.14
C SER A 3 19.88 11.23 9.20
N PRO A 4 19.72 10.15 10.00
CA PRO A 4 18.42 9.52 10.16
C PRO A 4 17.47 10.56 10.76
N THR A 5 16.38 10.81 10.07
CA THR A 5 15.25 11.60 10.57
C THR A 5 14.90 11.07 11.95
N SER A 6 15.08 11.88 13.01
CA SER A 6 14.60 11.47 14.32
C SER A 6 13.10 11.25 14.22
N LEU A 7 12.65 10.03 14.56
CA LEU A 7 11.22 9.64 14.54
C LEU A 7 10.32 10.59 15.34
N PHE A 8 10.92 11.41 16.20
CA PHE A 8 10.24 12.38 17.04
C PHE A 8 10.84 13.76 16.88
N CYS A 9 9.96 14.77 16.93
CA CYS A 9 10.30 16.19 16.90
C CYS A 9 11.10 16.66 18.13
N GLY A 10 11.11 15.86 19.20
CA GLY A 10 11.68 16.22 20.49
C GLY A 10 11.29 15.23 21.60
N SER A 11 11.79 15.46 22.81
CA SER A 11 11.54 14.61 23.98
C SER A 11 10.07 14.62 24.42
N SER A 12 9.35 15.73 24.23
CA SER A 12 7.91 15.83 24.47
C SER A 12 7.11 14.91 23.53
N CYS A 13 7.39 14.98 22.22
CA CYS A 13 6.82 14.11 21.20
C CYS A 13 7.02 12.61 21.55
N ARG A 14 8.22 12.24 22.03
CA ARG A 14 8.51 10.87 22.47
C ARG A 14 7.69 10.43 23.69
N LYS A 15 7.62 11.27 24.74
CA LYS A 15 6.86 10.96 25.95
C LYS A 15 5.37 10.75 25.68
N ILE A 16 4.80 11.54 24.77
CA ILE A 16 3.41 11.38 24.34
C ILE A 16 3.20 10.03 23.66
N TYR A 17 4.10 9.65 22.74
CA TYR A 17 4.03 8.35 22.07
C TYR A 17 4.13 7.18 23.05
N GLU A 18 5.09 7.21 23.97
CA GLU A 18 5.27 6.16 24.99
C GLU A 18 4.04 6.04 25.90
N GLY A 19 3.45 7.16 26.30
CA GLY A 19 2.22 7.18 27.09
C GLY A 19 1.04 6.57 26.33
N LEU A 20 0.85 6.95 25.06
CA LEU A 20 -0.21 6.38 24.22
C LEU A 20 -0.02 4.87 23.98
N GLN A 21 1.22 4.43 23.74
CA GLN A 21 1.54 3.01 23.58
C GLN A 21 1.14 2.19 24.80
N GLY A 22 1.38 2.70 26.02
CA GLY A 22 0.97 2.03 27.26
C GLY A 22 -0.54 1.93 27.46
N MET A 23 -1.33 2.72 26.73
CA MET A 23 -2.81 2.75 26.83
C MET A 23 -3.50 1.93 25.73
N LEU A 24 -2.75 1.42 24.76
CA LEU A 24 -3.30 0.64 23.65
C LEU A 24 -3.93 -0.67 24.12
N GLY A 25 -5.15 -0.95 23.66
CA GLY A 25 -5.90 -2.16 24.01
C GLY A 25 -6.38 -2.20 25.45
N VAL A 26 -6.10 -1.18 26.26
CA VAL A 26 -6.53 -1.10 27.66
C VAL A 26 -7.94 -0.53 27.74
N LYS A 27 -8.85 -1.27 28.39
CA LYS A 27 -10.22 -0.81 28.68
C LYS A 27 -10.21 0.19 29.83
N ASN A 28 -10.62 1.41 29.54
CA ASN A 28 -10.73 2.50 30.50
C ASN A 28 -12.21 2.79 30.76
N ASN A 29 -12.63 2.64 32.02
CA ASN A 29 -14.04 2.86 32.40
C ASN A 29 -14.32 4.36 32.55
N LEU A 30 -15.52 4.75 32.15
CA LEU A 30 -16.10 6.09 32.31
C LEU A 30 -17.23 6.02 33.34
N GLN A 31 -17.85 7.17 33.60
CA GLN A 31 -19.10 7.21 34.36
C GLN A 31 -20.24 6.55 33.55
N ASP A 32 -21.33 6.21 34.23
CA ASP A 32 -22.54 5.62 33.63
C ASP A 32 -22.34 4.25 32.96
N GLY A 33 -21.32 3.49 33.40
CA GLY A 33 -21.06 2.15 32.90
C GLY A 33 -20.48 2.09 31.49
N LEU A 34 -20.12 3.25 30.92
CA LEU A 34 -19.44 3.33 29.63
C LEU A 34 -17.94 3.05 29.77
N SER A 35 -17.30 2.70 28.66
CA SER A 35 -15.85 2.51 28.63
C SER A 35 -15.29 2.85 27.25
N TRP A 36 -14.04 3.26 27.21
CA TRP A 36 -13.30 3.48 25.98
C TRP A 36 -12.02 2.64 25.98
N THR A 37 -11.47 2.41 24.79
CA THR A 37 -10.20 1.70 24.61
C THR A 37 -9.45 2.36 23.48
N LEU A 38 -8.18 2.69 23.70
CA LEU A 38 -7.35 3.22 22.62
C LEU A 38 -6.99 2.08 21.67
N LEU A 39 -7.37 2.21 20.41
CA LEU A 39 -6.99 1.27 19.38
C LEU A 39 -5.92 1.89 18.50
N GLN A 40 -4.84 1.15 18.24
CA GLN A 40 -3.89 1.51 17.22
C GLN A 40 -4.43 1.01 15.90
N ARG A 41 -4.74 1.93 15.00
CA ARG A 41 -4.99 1.58 13.61
C ARG A 41 -3.71 0.96 13.05
N THR A 42 -3.72 -0.36 12.86
CA THR A 42 -2.67 -1.14 12.20
C THR A 42 -2.73 -1.07 10.69
N GLU A 43 -3.70 -0.33 10.13
CA GLU A 43 -3.56 0.21 8.77
C GLU A 43 -2.35 1.14 8.81
N GLN A 44 -1.18 0.56 8.59
CA GLN A 44 -0.02 1.30 8.16
C GLN A 44 -0.51 2.28 7.10
N PRO A 45 -0.20 3.58 7.19
CA PRO A 45 -0.36 4.46 6.03
C PRO A 45 0.47 3.99 4.82
N PHE A 46 1.28 2.93 4.98
CA PHE A 46 2.22 2.38 4.00
C PHE A 46 2.35 0.84 4.10
N GLY A 47 1.26 0.12 4.36
CA GLY A 47 1.18 -1.35 4.15
C GLY A 47 0.74 -1.73 2.74
N SER A 48 0.55 -0.71 1.90
CA SER A 48 -0.07 -0.84 0.60
C SER A 48 0.89 -1.22 -0.50
N TYR A 49 2.22 -1.16 -0.36
CA TYR A 49 3.09 -1.43 -1.51
C TYR A 49 3.00 -2.89 -1.98
N GLU A 50 3.11 -3.88 -1.10
CA GLU A 50 3.04 -5.30 -1.53
C GLU A 50 1.63 -5.70 -1.94
N TYR A 51 0.61 -5.35 -1.16
CA TYR A 51 -0.79 -5.68 -1.50
C TYR A 51 -1.25 -4.96 -2.77
N ASN A 52 -0.91 -3.68 -2.94
CA ASN A 52 -1.21 -2.93 -4.16
C ASN A 52 -0.39 -3.45 -5.34
N ASN A 53 0.89 -3.80 -5.16
CA ASN A 53 1.68 -4.44 -6.21
C ASN A 53 1.10 -5.81 -6.60
N VAL A 54 0.67 -6.62 -5.65
CA VAL A 54 0.01 -7.91 -5.91
C VAL A 54 -1.30 -7.69 -6.68
N GLN A 55 -2.12 -6.74 -6.26
CA GLN A 55 -3.38 -6.43 -6.95
C GLN A 55 -3.15 -5.84 -8.35
N ILE A 56 -2.19 -4.92 -8.51
CA ILE A 56 -1.81 -4.31 -9.79
C ILE A 56 -1.22 -5.37 -10.71
N ASN A 57 -0.27 -6.18 -10.23
CA ASN A 57 0.34 -7.26 -10.99
C ASN A 57 -0.70 -8.32 -11.40
N SER A 58 -1.70 -8.59 -10.55
CA SER A 58 -2.82 -9.49 -10.89
C SER A 58 -3.68 -8.93 -12.03
N LYS A 59 -3.99 -7.62 -12.01
CA LYS A 59 -4.72 -6.96 -13.11
C LYS A 59 -3.91 -6.93 -14.41
N ILE A 60 -2.61 -6.66 -14.32
CA ILE A 60 -1.69 -6.69 -15.47
C ILE A 60 -1.59 -8.10 -16.04
N ALA A 61 -1.45 -9.13 -15.21
CA ALA A 61 -1.39 -10.53 -15.65
C ALA A 61 -2.67 -10.94 -16.39
N LEU A 62 -3.84 -10.55 -15.87
CA LEU A 62 -5.12 -10.81 -16.53
C LEU A 62 -5.22 -10.07 -17.87
N ALA A 63 -4.82 -8.80 -17.93
CA ALA A 63 -4.80 -8.04 -19.18
C ALA A 63 -3.85 -8.68 -20.22
N CYS A 64 -2.65 -9.09 -19.82
CA CYS A 64 -1.72 -9.82 -20.68
C CYS A 64 -2.33 -11.11 -21.22
N LEU A 65 -3.02 -11.88 -20.38
CA LEU A 65 -3.66 -13.14 -20.79
C LEU A 65 -4.76 -12.89 -21.83
N ILE A 66 -5.67 -11.94 -21.57
CA ILE A 66 -6.74 -11.59 -22.51
C ILE A 66 -6.15 -11.08 -23.84
N MET A 67 -5.12 -10.24 -23.79
CA MET A 67 -4.46 -9.73 -24.99
C MET A 67 -3.78 -10.83 -25.81
N ASN A 68 -3.19 -11.84 -25.17
CA ASN A 68 -2.59 -12.97 -25.88
C ASN A 68 -3.64 -13.90 -26.49
N GLU A 69 -4.78 -14.10 -25.84
CA GLU A 69 -5.85 -14.96 -26.37
C GLU A 69 -6.67 -14.28 -27.47
N CYS A 70 -6.91 -12.96 -27.37
CA CYS A 70 -7.74 -12.23 -28.32
C CYS A 70 -6.98 -11.79 -29.59
N PHE A 71 -5.65 -11.65 -29.52
CA PHE A 71 -4.85 -11.16 -30.65
C PHE A 71 -3.90 -12.25 -31.16
N LEU A 72 -4.24 -12.83 -32.32
CA LEU A 72 -3.48 -13.90 -32.98
C LEU A 72 -2.04 -13.52 -33.36
N SER A 73 -1.77 -12.23 -33.59
CA SER A 73 -0.41 -11.71 -33.79
C SER A 73 -0.12 -10.62 -32.77
N THR A 74 0.79 -10.91 -31.83
CA THR A 74 1.27 -9.93 -30.84
C THR A 74 2.27 -8.96 -31.43
N ILE A 75 2.77 -9.20 -32.65
CA ILE A 75 3.75 -8.36 -33.33
C ILE A 75 3.08 -7.67 -34.52
N ASP A 76 3.14 -6.34 -34.55
CA ASP A 76 2.70 -5.58 -35.70
C ASP A 76 3.69 -5.75 -36.87
N LEU A 77 3.19 -6.05 -38.07
CA LEU A 77 4.05 -6.36 -39.22
C LEU A 77 4.73 -5.12 -39.81
N HIS A 78 4.16 -3.94 -39.60
CA HIS A 78 4.67 -2.68 -40.16
C HIS A 78 5.76 -2.07 -39.27
N THR A 79 5.51 -2.01 -37.97
CA THR A 79 6.37 -1.38 -36.96
C THR A 79 7.25 -2.38 -36.20
N ARG A 80 6.96 -3.69 -36.30
CA ARG A 80 7.54 -4.75 -35.47
C ARG A 80 7.32 -4.56 -33.97
N ALA A 81 6.39 -3.67 -33.58
CA ALA A 81 6.07 -3.42 -32.20
C ALA A 81 5.29 -4.60 -31.59
N ASN A 82 5.55 -4.88 -30.31
CA ASN A 82 4.75 -5.85 -29.57
C ASN A 82 3.47 -5.17 -29.08
N ILE A 83 2.37 -5.39 -29.80
CA ILE A 83 1.06 -4.77 -29.58
C ILE A 83 0.56 -5.03 -28.16
N THR A 84 0.76 -6.25 -27.64
CA THR A 84 0.40 -6.61 -26.25
C THR A 84 1.16 -5.75 -25.24
N GLN A 85 2.48 -5.58 -25.42
CA GLN A 85 3.27 -4.73 -24.53
C GLN A 85 2.94 -3.25 -24.69
N CYS A 86 2.66 -2.79 -25.91
CA CYS A 86 2.23 -1.42 -26.17
C CYS A 86 0.94 -1.09 -25.40
N ILE A 87 -0.03 -2.00 -25.39
CA ILE A 87 -1.32 -1.78 -24.72
C ILE A 87 -1.21 -1.97 -23.20
N VAL A 88 -0.58 -3.06 -22.73
CA VAL A 88 -0.52 -3.37 -21.30
C VAL A 88 0.39 -2.43 -20.52
N TYR A 89 1.52 -2.03 -21.12
CA TYR A 89 2.52 -1.19 -20.46
C TYR A 89 2.55 0.24 -20.98
N ASN A 90 1.59 0.62 -21.84
CA ASN A 90 1.55 1.92 -22.49
C ASN A 90 2.89 2.29 -23.15
N ARG A 91 3.47 1.33 -23.88
CA ARG A 91 4.71 1.54 -24.65
C ARG A 91 4.35 2.07 -26.03
N GLY A 92 4.67 3.34 -26.27
CA GLY A 92 4.64 3.96 -27.59
C GLY A 92 5.95 3.76 -28.35
#